data_AF-A0A2G4FQ65-F1
#
_entry.id   AF-A0A2G4FQ65-F1
#
_cell.length_a   1.000
_cell.length_b   1.000
_cell.length_c   1.000
_cell.angle_alpha   90.00
_cell.angle_beta   90.00
_cell.angle_gamma   90.00
#
_symmetry.space_group_name_H-M   'P 1'
#
loop_
_entity.id
_entity.type
_entity.pdbx_description
1 polymer ?
#
loop_
_entity_poly.entity_id
_entity_poly.type
_entity_poly.pdbx_seq_one_letter_code
_entity_poly.pdbx_strand_id
1 'polypeptide(L)'
;TLATIFCLYLINRRFFQGIAVVFIALLVFISWELFIYLSQGQSHFIIHLGQRKGNFIGRCLHLILPLLTQVGGIATIIALIGMLACKVAPRIITITAVLIFLGFASLALIPADFLTLKDLQSGRIWLTLSTVVYGLMAILVWSTLGTVVFKLLAPNVKTDNQPTVMDDRILDWFLCTWLMLELMGYFALSPFPAVRRVIGITLVFTFLAARLLSKTQALKESSQNLLQLIICFGISLGVLFYSVDFLDAQAAKQIAHDIKHRDWNIGKENTHWHLTWWGLSYYADKQGLKQLTLNQTIPKKGDIISVHNINELVKDLKIHKELDLELLETVNVEDRFPLRTTSNYYSGRTPMEHNQGPRVSILVYKVR
;
A
#
# COMPACT_ATOMS: atom_id res chain seq x y z
N THR A 1 -15.45 -2.73 7.77
CA THR A 1 -16.38 -2.98 6.64
C THR A 1 -17.58 -3.85 6.99
N LEU A 2 -17.46 -5.13 7.37
CA LEU A 2 -18.63 -6.02 7.56
C LEU A 2 -19.57 -5.61 8.69
N ALA A 3 -19.00 -5.31 9.87
CA ALA A 3 -19.77 -4.78 10.99
C ALA A 3 -20.48 -3.47 10.61
N THR A 4 -19.84 -2.64 9.79
CA THR A 4 -20.41 -1.39 9.30
C THR A 4 -21.60 -1.62 8.37
N ILE A 5 -21.46 -2.52 7.40
CA ILE A 5 -22.55 -2.88 6.47
C ILE A 5 -23.72 -3.48 7.26
N PHE A 6 -23.44 -4.34 8.23
CA PHE A 6 -24.45 -4.87 9.14
C PHE A 6 -25.19 -3.75 9.90
N CYS A 7 -24.46 -2.79 10.48
CA CYS A 7 -25.05 -1.63 11.14
C CYS A 7 -25.93 -0.80 10.19
N LEU A 8 -25.54 -0.60 8.92
CA LEU A 8 -26.38 0.08 7.92
C LEU A 8 -27.71 -0.65 7.71
N TYR A 9 -27.67 -1.96 7.53
CA TYR A 9 -28.87 -2.77 7.33
C TYR A 9 -29.75 -2.82 8.58
N LEU A 10 -29.14 -2.80 9.76
CA LEU A 10 -29.85 -2.75 11.04
C LEU A 10 -30.56 -1.41 11.23
N ILE A 11 -29.89 -0.30 10.90
CA ILE A 11 -30.48 1.06 10.92
C ILE A 11 -31.66 1.17 9.94
N ASN A 12 -31.54 0.58 8.74
CA ASN A 12 -32.60 0.56 7.73
C ASN A 12 -33.72 -0.46 8.01
N ARG A 13 -33.76 -1.07 9.20
CA ARG A 13 -34.71 -2.13 9.60
C ARG A 13 -34.72 -3.36 8.67
N ARG A 14 -33.64 -3.59 7.92
CA ARG A 14 -33.46 -4.73 7.01
C ARG A 14 -32.50 -5.75 7.59
N PHE A 15 -32.81 -6.21 8.81
CA PHE A 15 -31.94 -7.08 9.62
C PHE A 15 -31.47 -8.34 8.89
N PHE A 16 -32.38 -9.07 8.23
CA PHE A 16 -32.05 -10.29 7.50
C PHE A 16 -31.09 -10.04 6.33
N GLN A 17 -31.19 -8.90 5.65
CA GLN A 17 -30.25 -8.53 4.59
C GLN A 17 -28.87 -8.26 5.19
N GLY A 18 -28.80 -7.60 6.34
CA GLY A 18 -27.56 -7.40 7.08
C GLY A 18 -26.88 -8.72 7.44
N ILE A 19 -27.62 -9.67 8.02
CA ILE A 19 -27.11 -11.01 8.32
C ILE A 19 -26.62 -11.69 7.05
N ALA A 20 -27.40 -11.65 5.97
CA ALA A 20 -27.03 -12.29 4.71
C ALA A 20 -25.69 -11.74 4.17
N VAL A 21 -25.48 -10.41 4.20
CA VAL A 21 -24.21 -9.83 3.75
C VAL A 21 -23.04 -10.24 4.65
N VAL A 22 -23.23 -10.22 5.98
CA VAL A 22 -22.19 -10.67 6.92
C VAL A 22 -21.84 -12.12 6.67
N PHE A 23 -22.85 -12.96 6.51
CA PHE A 23 -22.69 -14.38 6.26
C PHE A 23 -21.96 -14.65 4.94
N ILE A 24 -22.36 -13.99 3.85
CA ILE A 24 -21.69 -14.12 2.54
C ILE A 24 -20.22 -13.76 2.65
N ALA A 25 -19.89 -12.65 3.29
CA ALA A 25 -18.49 -12.24 3.37
C ALA A 25 -17.66 -13.12 4.33
N LEU A 26 -18.26 -13.63 5.41
CA LEU A 26 -17.63 -14.66 6.23
C LEU A 26 -17.37 -15.93 5.42
N LEU A 27 -18.34 -16.36 4.61
CA LEU A 27 -18.20 -17.53 3.75
C LEU A 27 -17.09 -17.33 2.72
N VAL A 28 -17.01 -16.15 2.09
CA VAL A 28 -15.90 -15.78 1.18
C VAL A 28 -14.57 -15.81 1.92
N PHE A 29 -14.49 -15.20 3.10
CA PHE A 29 -13.26 -15.19 3.90
C PHE A 29 -12.81 -16.60 4.29
N ILE A 30 -13.71 -17.43 4.82
CA ILE A 30 -13.43 -18.81 5.22
C ILE A 30 -13.02 -19.64 4.00
N SER A 31 -13.74 -19.51 2.89
CA SER A 31 -13.43 -20.24 1.65
C SER A 31 -12.06 -19.85 1.11
N TRP A 32 -11.70 -18.57 1.20
CA TRP A 32 -10.40 -18.06 0.78
C TRP A 32 -9.26 -18.55 1.68
N GLU A 33 -9.41 -18.49 3.00
CA GLU A 33 -8.42 -19.01 3.93
C GLU A 33 -8.27 -20.53 3.81
N LEU A 34 -9.36 -21.26 3.57
CA LEU A 34 -9.31 -22.70 3.29
C LEU A 34 -8.57 -22.99 1.99
N PHE A 35 -8.81 -22.22 0.93
CA PHE A 35 -8.09 -22.33 -0.33
C PHE A 35 -6.58 -22.08 -0.16
N ILE A 36 -6.19 -21.04 0.59
CA ILE A 36 -4.79 -20.77 0.91
C ILE A 36 -4.19 -21.93 1.72
N TYR A 37 -4.90 -22.41 2.74
CA TYR A 37 -4.45 -23.52 3.56
C TYR A 37 -4.21 -24.79 2.71
N LEU A 38 -5.11 -25.10 1.78
CA LEU A 38 -4.96 -26.25 0.89
C LEU A 38 -3.84 -26.08 -0.14
N SER A 39 -3.58 -24.86 -0.61
CA SER A 39 -2.55 -24.60 -1.62
C SER A 39 -1.14 -24.42 -1.05
N GLN A 40 -1.02 -23.86 0.15
CA GLN A 40 0.26 -23.48 0.77
C GLN A 40 0.57 -24.25 2.07
N GLY A 41 -0.36 -25.10 2.53
CA GLY A 41 -0.21 -25.91 3.73
C GLY A 41 -0.41 -25.16 5.06
N GLN A 42 -0.59 -23.83 5.04
CA GLN A 42 -0.80 -23.02 6.23
C GLN A 42 -1.75 -21.86 5.96
N SER A 43 -2.53 -21.45 6.97
CA SER A 43 -3.38 -20.26 6.89
C SER A 43 -2.53 -19.01 7.13
N HIS A 44 -2.54 -18.11 6.14
CA HIS A 44 -1.90 -16.81 6.24
C HIS A 44 -2.42 -16.00 7.43
N PHE A 45 -3.73 -16.05 7.70
CA PHE A 45 -4.32 -15.36 8.84
C PHE A 45 -3.76 -15.87 10.18
N ILE A 46 -3.69 -17.19 10.37
CA ILE A 46 -3.18 -17.79 11.62
C ILE A 46 -1.70 -17.46 11.83
N ILE A 47 -0.88 -17.54 10.78
CA ILE A 47 0.54 -17.17 10.85
C ILE A 47 0.67 -15.71 11.29
N HIS A 48 -0.04 -14.80 10.63
CA HIS A 48 0.02 -13.38 10.95
C HIS A 48 -0.62 -13.03 12.29
N LEU A 49 -1.51 -13.86 12.82
CA LEU A 49 -2.05 -13.72 14.17
C LEU A 49 -1.00 -14.15 15.21
N GLY A 50 -0.32 -15.29 14.97
CA GLY A 50 0.72 -15.83 15.84
C GLY A 50 2.02 -15.02 15.86
N GLN A 51 2.35 -14.34 14.76
CA GLN A 51 3.50 -13.43 14.66
C GLN A 51 3.33 -12.13 15.46
N ARG A 52 2.17 -11.87 16.08
CA ARG A 52 1.87 -10.65 16.85
C ARG A 52 2.44 -10.65 18.27
N LYS A 53 3.68 -11.07 18.46
CA LYS A 53 4.35 -10.94 19.77
C LYS A 53 4.91 -9.52 19.91
N GLY A 54 4.57 -8.81 20.99
CA GLY A 54 5.08 -7.47 21.29
C GLY A 54 4.06 -6.52 21.89
N ASN A 55 4.50 -5.31 22.25
CA ASN A 55 3.64 -4.26 22.81
C ASN A 55 2.72 -3.70 21.72
N PHE A 56 1.40 -3.86 21.89
CA PHE A 56 0.36 -3.35 20.99
C PHE A 56 0.51 -1.84 20.72
N ILE A 57 0.78 -1.05 21.77
CA ILE A 57 0.89 0.41 21.67
C ILE A 57 2.09 0.80 20.80
N GLY A 58 3.25 0.18 21.02
CA GLY A 58 4.46 0.43 20.23
C GLY A 58 4.25 0.14 18.74
N ARG A 59 3.50 -0.94 18.43
CA ARG A 59 3.12 -1.25 17.05
C ARG A 59 2.19 -0.20 16.46
N CYS A 60 1.14 0.18 17.18
CA CYS A 60 0.22 1.22 16.71
C CYS A 60 0.95 2.52 16.42
N LEU A 61 1.84 2.96 17.31
CA LEU A 61 2.67 4.16 17.10
C LEU A 61 3.56 4.03 15.85
N HIS A 62 4.17 2.87 15.61
CA HIS A 62 4.96 2.63 14.39
C HIS A 62 4.09 2.68 13.12
N LEU A 63 2.80 2.35 13.21
CA LEU A 63 1.89 2.34 12.05
C LEU A 63 1.28 3.71 11.73
N ILE A 64 1.34 4.69 12.65
CA ILE A 64 0.77 6.03 12.43
C ILE A 64 1.48 6.74 11.28
N LEU A 65 2.81 6.85 11.31
CA LEU A 65 3.53 7.60 10.27
C LEU A 65 3.32 7.00 8.87
N PRO A 66 3.46 5.68 8.65
CA PRO A 66 3.12 5.06 7.37
C PRO A 66 1.66 5.25 6.97
N LEU A 67 0.71 5.21 7.92
CA LEU A 67 -0.70 5.47 7.62
C LEU A 67 -0.86 6.88 7.05
N LEU A 68 -0.24 7.87 7.70
CA LEU A 68 -0.32 9.27 7.28
C LEU A 68 0.25 9.44 5.87
N THR A 69 1.45 8.92 5.61
CA THR A 69 2.15 9.08 4.33
C THR A 69 1.57 8.24 3.20
N GLN A 70 1.11 7.01 3.48
CA GLN A 70 0.45 6.17 2.48
C GLN A 70 -0.87 6.81 2.05
N VAL A 71 -1.77 7.12 3.00
CA VAL A 71 -3.03 7.83 2.71
C VAL A 71 -2.76 9.17 2.04
N GLY A 72 -1.75 9.90 2.52
CA GLY A 72 -1.28 11.15 1.92
C GLY A 72 -0.98 10.98 0.44
N GLY A 73 -0.20 9.96 0.04
CA GLY A 73 0.15 9.75 -1.35
C GLY A 73 -1.02 9.31 -2.23
N ILE A 74 -1.86 8.38 -1.78
CA ILE A 74 -2.92 7.79 -2.61
C ILE A 74 -4.21 8.61 -2.65
N ALA A 75 -4.50 9.41 -1.62
CA ALA A 75 -5.76 10.14 -1.48
C ALA A 75 -5.64 11.64 -1.80
N THR A 76 -4.50 12.09 -2.35
CA THR A 76 -4.27 13.49 -2.76
C THR A 76 -5.39 14.04 -3.65
N ILE A 77 -5.84 13.24 -4.62
CA ILE A 77 -6.91 13.64 -5.55
C ILE A 77 -8.24 13.75 -4.82
N ILE A 78 -8.53 12.83 -3.90
CA ILE A 78 -9.73 12.87 -3.08
C ILE A 78 -9.71 14.13 -2.19
N ALA A 79 -8.54 14.57 -1.73
CA ALA A 79 -8.40 15.83 -1.03
C ALA A 79 -8.72 17.03 -1.94
N LEU A 80 -8.33 17.04 -3.22
CA LEU A 80 -8.77 18.11 -4.13
C LEU A 80 -10.29 18.15 -4.29
N ILE A 81 -10.95 16.99 -4.37
CA ILE A 81 -12.43 16.90 -4.38
C ILE A 81 -13.00 17.39 -3.04
N GLY A 82 -12.39 17.02 -1.91
CA GLY A 82 -12.78 17.49 -0.58
C GLY A 82 -12.62 19.00 -0.41
N MET A 83 -11.55 19.60 -0.95
CA MET A 83 -11.36 21.05 -0.99
C MET A 83 -12.46 21.73 -1.82
N LEU A 84 -12.81 21.16 -2.97
CA LEU A 84 -13.92 21.63 -3.79
C LEU A 84 -15.25 21.57 -3.02
N ALA A 85 -15.52 20.44 -2.34
CA ALA A 85 -16.69 20.26 -1.48
C ALA A 85 -16.72 21.26 -0.31
N CYS A 86 -15.54 21.63 0.20
CA CYS A 86 -15.37 22.65 1.23
C CYS A 86 -15.52 24.09 0.71
N LYS A 87 -15.84 24.32 -0.57
CA LYS A 87 -15.91 25.63 -1.25
C LYS A 87 -14.58 26.40 -1.24
N VAL A 88 -13.44 25.70 -1.26
CA VAL A 88 -12.14 26.36 -1.42
C VAL A 88 -12.05 27.03 -2.80
N ALA A 89 -11.41 28.20 -2.88
CA ALA A 89 -11.31 28.95 -4.13
C ALA A 89 -10.62 28.12 -5.24
N PRO A 90 -11.13 28.13 -6.50
CA PRO A 90 -10.56 27.38 -7.62
C PRO A 90 -9.06 27.62 -7.85
N ARG A 91 -8.59 28.86 -7.61
CA ARG A 91 -7.17 29.22 -7.72
C ARG A 91 -6.30 28.43 -6.74
N ILE A 92 -6.76 28.30 -5.50
CA ILE A 92 -6.04 27.54 -4.46
C ILE A 92 -6.03 26.06 -4.83
N ILE A 93 -7.17 25.50 -5.27
CA ILE A 93 -7.24 24.09 -5.72
C ILE A 93 -6.27 23.83 -6.89
N THR A 94 -6.22 24.75 -7.86
CA THR A 94 -5.30 24.66 -9.01
C THR A 94 -3.84 24.72 -8.56
N ILE A 95 -3.48 25.65 -7.68
CA ILE A 95 -2.12 25.74 -7.10
C ILE A 95 -1.78 24.44 -6.37
N THR A 96 -2.68 23.92 -5.55
CA THR A 96 -2.48 22.65 -4.83
C THR A 96 -2.31 21.48 -5.80
N ALA A 97 -3.10 21.40 -6.87
CA ALA A 97 -2.94 20.37 -7.90
C ALA A 97 -1.58 20.45 -8.59
N VAL A 98 -1.11 21.66 -8.92
CA VAL A 98 0.24 21.89 -9.47
C VAL A 98 1.31 21.48 -8.47
N LEU A 99 1.16 21.80 -7.18
CA LEU A 99 2.11 21.38 -6.14
C LEU A 99 2.13 19.85 -5.96
N ILE A 100 0.98 19.18 -6.06
CA ILE A 100 0.90 17.70 -6.07
C ILE A 100 1.68 17.15 -7.27
N PHE A 101 1.42 17.69 -8.46
CA PHE A 101 2.12 17.28 -9.68
C PHE A 101 3.64 17.49 -9.56
N LEU A 102 4.08 18.66 -9.10
CA LEU A 102 5.50 18.96 -8.86
C LEU A 102 6.12 18.04 -7.80
N GLY A 103 5.36 17.69 -6.76
CA GLY A 103 5.76 16.70 -5.77
C GLY A 103 6.09 15.36 -6.41
N PHE A 104 5.17 14.80 -7.21
CA PHE A 104 5.41 13.54 -7.91
C PHE A 104 6.50 13.64 -8.98
N ALA A 105 6.54 14.73 -9.74
CA ALA A 105 7.59 14.97 -10.73
C ALA A 105 8.98 15.05 -10.07
N SER A 106 9.08 15.67 -8.89
CA SER A 106 10.33 15.73 -8.12
C SER A 106 10.81 14.34 -7.71
N LEU A 107 9.91 13.43 -7.33
CA LEU A 107 10.28 12.04 -7.02
C LEU A 107 10.82 11.31 -8.26
N ALA A 108 10.34 11.65 -9.46
CA ALA A 108 10.84 11.05 -10.69
C ALA A 108 12.18 11.66 -11.13
N LEU A 109 12.34 12.98 -10.99
CA LEU A 109 13.46 13.70 -11.59
C LEU A 109 14.66 13.85 -10.65
N ILE A 110 14.43 13.87 -9.34
CA ILE A 110 15.47 14.12 -8.34
C ILE A 110 15.91 12.78 -7.72
N PRO A 111 17.20 12.41 -7.80
CA PRO A 111 17.72 11.20 -7.18
C PRO A 111 17.45 11.15 -5.68
N ALA A 112 17.14 9.96 -5.14
CA ALA A 112 16.79 9.79 -3.73
C ALA A 112 17.87 10.31 -2.77
N ASP A 113 19.15 10.19 -3.14
CA ASP A 113 20.29 10.62 -2.32
C ASP A 113 20.42 12.13 -2.15
N PHE A 114 19.83 12.93 -3.06
CA PHE A 114 20.02 14.38 -3.11
C PHE A 114 19.56 15.09 -1.82
N LEU A 115 18.51 14.59 -1.18
CA LEU A 115 17.94 15.12 0.06
C LEU A 115 17.89 14.01 1.11
N THR A 116 19.04 13.45 1.47
CA THR A 116 19.15 12.50 2.57
C THR A 116 19.80 13.17 3.78
N LEU A 117 19.00 13.45 4.82
CA LEU A 117 19.54 13.80 6.13
C LEU A 117 19.71 12.52 6.95
N LYS A 118 20.97 12.16 7.19
CA LYS A 118 21.37 11.04 8.03
C LYS A 118 21.65 11.55 9.43
N ASP A 119 21.13 10.85 10.43
CA ASP A 119 21.54 11.04 11.81
C ASP A 119 23.02 10.64 11.95
N LEU A 120 23.86 11.57 12.42
CA LEU A 120 25.30 11.36 12.59
C LEU A 120 25.63 10.22 13.56
N GLN A 121 24.78 9.97 14.57
CA GLN A 121 25.07 8.96 15.58
C GLN A 121 24.58 7.56 15.20
N SER A 122 23.39 7.45 14.60
CA SER A 122 22.80 6.15 14.27
C SER A 122 22.99 5.72 12.81
N GLY A 123 23.44 6.63 11.94
CA GLY A 123 23.51 6.42 10.50
C GLY A 123 22.13 6.25 9.84
N ARG A 124 21.03 6.41 10.58
CA ARG A 124 19.68 6.24 10.07
C ARG A 124 19.28 7.47 9.26
N ILE A 125 18.73 7.22 8.08
CA ILE A 125 18.16 8.27 7.23
C ILE A 125 16.82 8.68 7.86
N TRP A 126 16.69 9.93 8.28
CA TRP A 126 15.48 10.43 8.92
C TRP A 126 14.59 11.23 7.97
N LEU A 127 15.21 12.01 7.08
CA LEU A 127 14.51 12.82 6.08
C LEU A 127 15.01 12.44 4.69
N THR A 128 14.08 12.02 3.84
CA THR A 128 14.24 11.83 2.40
C THR A 128 13.31 12.76 1.64
N LEU A 129 13.59 13.03 0.36
CA LEU A 129 12.65 13.75 -0.52
C LEU A 129 11.25 13.12 -0.50
N SER A 130 11.17 11.77 -0.53
CA SER A 130 9.89 11.05 -0.44
C SER A 130 9.15 11.36 0.86
N THR A 131 9.81 11.33 2.02
CA THR A 131 9.15 11.67 3.30
C THR A 131 8.64 13.10 3.34
N VAL A 132 9.35 14.06 2.73
CA VAL A 132 8.91 15.46 2.66
C VAL A 132 7.68 15.59 1.75
N VAL A 133 7.75 15.06 0.53
CA VAL A 133 6.63 15.10 -0.42
C VAL A 133 5.40 14.44 0.18
N TYR A 134 5.50 13.20 0.68
CA TYR A 134 4.35 12.51 1.27
C TYR A 134 3.91 13.08 2.62
N GLY A 135 4.80 13.72 3.38
CA GLY A 135 4.45 14.44 4.59
C GLY A 135 3.56 15.65 4.29
N LEU A 136 3.91 16.45 3.27
CA LEU A 136 3.09 17.56 2.80
C LEU A 136 1.74 17.08 2.26
N MET A 137 1.73 15.99 1.48
CA MET A 137 0.49 15.38 1.00
C MET A 137 -0.36 14.84 2.15
N ALA A 138 0.26 14.26 3.18
CA ALA A 138 -0.45 13.82 4.38
C ALA A 138 -1.13 15.00 5.08
N ILE A 139 -0.43 16.12 5.30
CA ILE A 139 -1.02 17.31 5.92
C ILE A 139 -2.23 17.78 5.10
N LEU A 140 -2.10 17.88 3.78
CA LEU A 140 -3.19 18.27 2.88
C LEU A 140 -4.39 17.32 3.00
N VAL A 141 -4.15 16.01 2.90
CA VAL A 141 -5.19 14.98 2.90
C VAL A 141 -5.92 14.93 4.25
N TRP A 142 -5.18 14.87 5.35
CA TRP A 142 -5.76 14.75 6.68
C TRP A 142 -6.45 16.03 7.15
N SER A 143 -5.92 17.21 6.82
CA SER A 143 -6.60 18.48 7.09
C SER A 143 -7.91 18.60 6.30
N THR A 144 -7.90 18.19 5.02
CA THR A 144 -9.10 18.18 4.19
C THR A 144 -10.12 17.18 4.71
N LEU A 145 -9.71 15.95 5.02
CA LEU A 145 -10.58 14.93 5.59
C LEU A 145 -11.22 15.41 6.91
N GLY A 146 -10.41 15.96 7.82
CA GLY A 146 -10.89 16.54 9.08
C GLY A 146 -11.91 17.66 8.85
N THR A 147 -11.66 18.55 7.89
CA THR A 147 -12.58 19.63 7.53
C THR A 147 -13.88 19.10 6.92
N VAL A 148 -13.81 18.09 6.06
CA VAL A 148 -14.98 17.44 5.44
C VAL A 148 -15.85 16.78 6.52
N VAL A 149 -15.24 15.98 7.40
CA VAL A 149 -15.94 15.34 8.53
C VAL A 149 -16.54 16.39 9.46
N PHE A 150 -15.78 17.42 9.81
CA PHE A 150 -16.27 18.52 10.65
C PHE A 150 -17.48 19.22 10.02
N LYS A 151 -17.43 19.56 8.73
CA LYS A 151 -18.56 20.21 8.03
C LYS A 151 -19.79 19.31 7.90
N LEU A 152 -19.62 17.99 7.76
CA LEU A 152 -20.74 17.05 7.71
C LEU A 152 -21.39 16.85 9.09
N LEU A 153 -20.59 16.85 10.16
CA LEU A 153 -21.08 16.66 11.54
C LEU A 153 -21.53 17.96 12.21
N ALA A 154 -21.05 19.11 11.74
CA ALA A 154 -21.44 20.40 12.26
C ALA A 154 -22.97 20.54 12.14
N PRO A 155 -23.66 20.91 13.23
CA PRO A 155 -25.09 21.18 13.17
C PRO A 155 -25.28 22.36 12.23
N ASN A 156 -25.72 22.11 10.99
CA ASN A 156 -26.01 23.17 10.05
C ASN A 156 -27.02 24.11 10.70
N VAL A 157 -26.55 25.30 11.05
CA VAL A 157 -27.37 26.41 11.50
C VAL A 157 -28.27 26.79 10.32
N LYS A 158 -29.49 26.24 10.36
CA LYS A 158 -30.69 26.57 9.57
C LYS A 158 -30.44 27.47 8.37
N THR A 159 -30.49 26.90 7.17
CA THR A 159 -30.95 27.62 5.99
C THR A 159 -32.37 27.14 5.71
N ASP A 160 -33.31 27.95 6.20
CA ASP A 160 -34.70 28.09 5.77
C ASP A 160 -35.55 26.81 5.54
N ASN A 161 -36.40 26.50 6.54
CA ASN A 161 -37.69 25.80 6.47
C ASN A 161 -37.90 24.52 5.65
N GLN A 162 -36.88 23.90 5.05
CA GLN A 162 -37.02 22.55 4.51
C GLN A 162 -36.82 21.53 5.64
N PRO A 163 -37.79 20.62 5.87
CA PRO A 163 -37.63 19.55 6.85
C PRO A 163 -36.44 18.70 6.42
N THR A 164 -35.32 18.82 7.13
CA THR A 164 -34.18 17.92 6.98
C THR A 164 -34.68 16.52 7.29
N VAL A 165 -34.83 15.70 6.27
CA VAL A 165 -35.25 14.30 6.41
C VAL A 165 -34.23 13.63 7.33
N MET A 166 -34.72 13.03 8.42
CA MET A 166 -33.90 12.37 9.46
C MET A 166 -32.84 11.41 8.89
N ASP A 167 -33.12 10.85 7.71
CA ASP A 167 -32.26 9.98 6.92
C ASP A 167 -30.90 10.60 6.55
N ASP A 168 -30.82 11.91 6.32
CA ASP A 168 -29.57 12.54 5.86
C ASP A 168 -28.47 12.53 6.92
N ARG A 169 -28.85 12.72 8.18
CA ARG A 169 -27.93 12.75 9.32
C ARG A 169 -27.48 11.34 9.69
N ILE A 170 -28.37 10.36 9.54
CA ILE A 170 -28.06 8.94 9.72
C ILE A 170 -26.97 8.50 8.74
N LEU A 171 -27.06 8.91 7.48
CA LEU A 171 -26.05 8.61 6.46
C LEU A 171 -24.68 9.22 6.79
N ASP A 172 -24.64 10.47 7.25
CA ASP A 172 -23.36 11.12 7.61
C ASP A 172 -22.70 10.42 8.81
N TRP A 173 -23.47 10.08 9.83
CA TRP A 173 -22.99 9.29 10.97
C TRP A 173 -22.50 7.91 10.53
N PHE A 174 -23.25 7.24 9.66
CA PHE A 174 -22.83 5.96 9.09
C PHE A 174 -21.46 6.06 8.42
N LEU A 175 -21.24 7.06 7.55
CA LEU A 175 -19.95 7.24 6.88
C LEU A 175 -18.82 7.55 7.86
N CYS A 176 -19.07 8.37 8.89
CA CYS A 176 -18.07 8.68 9.92
C CYS A 176 -17.73 7.45 10.77
N THR A 177 -18.72 6.67 11.17
CA THR A 177 -18.52 5.39 11.87
C THR A 177 -17.79 4.38 10.97
N TRP A 178 -18.09 4.36 9.67
CA TRP A 178 -17.36 3.53 8.72
C TRP A 178 -15.87 3.91 8.68
N LEU A 179 -15.57 5.21 8.56
CA LEU A 179 -14.19 5.69 8.56
C LEU A 179 -13.45 5.26 9.83
N MET A 180 -14.07 5.43 11.00
CA MET A 180 -13.49 5.02 12.28
C MET A 180 -13.23 3.50 12.32
N LEU A 181 -14.14 2.68 11.79
CA LEU A 181 -13.96 1.24 11.72
C LEU A 181 -12.83 0.82 10.77
N GLU A 182 -12.66 1.50 9.64
CA GLU A 182 -11.52 1.24 8.74
C GLU A 182 -10.19 1.66 9.38
N LEU A 183 -10.15 2.76 10.13
CA LEU A 183 -8.98 3.18 10.91
C LEU A 183 -8.64 2.18 12.01
N MET A 184 -9.62 1.77 12.80
CA MET A 184 -9.44 0.75 13.84
C MET A 184 -9.00 -0.58 13.23
N GLY A 185 -9.62 -0.97 12.11
CA GLY A 185 -9.26 -2.18 11.35
C GLY A 185 -7.82 -2.14 10.87
N TYR A 186 -7.34 -0.99 10.37
CA TYR A 186 -5.95 -0.80 9.97
C TYR A 186 -4.97 -1.10 11.13
N PHE A 187 -5.18 -0.51 12.30
CA PHE A 187 -4.30 -0.72 13.46
C PHE A 187 -4.44 -2.12 14.10
N ALA A 188 -5.65 -2.67 14.10
CA ALA A 188 -5.92 -3.97 14.69
C ALA A 188 -5.41 -5.12 13.81
N LEU A 189 -5.48 -4.98 12.48
CA LEU A 189 -5.25 -6.09 11.55
C LEU A 189 -3.91 -6.02 10.80
N SER A 190 -3.28 -4.86 10.67
CA SER A 190 -2.07 -4.72 9.85
C SER A 190 -0.81 -5.09 10.65
N PRO A 191 -0.11 -6.19 10.32
CA PRO A 191 1.18 -6.51 10.94
C PRO A 191 2.29 -5.57 10.47
N PHE A 192 2.16 -5.00 9.27
CA PHE A 192 3.08 -4.05 8.64
C PHE A 192 2.27 -3.05 7.80
N PRO A 193 2.81 -1.85 7.54
CA PRO A 193 2.14 -0.86 6.71
C PRO A 193 2.12 -1.31 5.25
N ALA A 194 0.99 -1.14 4.57
CA ALA A 194 0.84 -1.50 3.16
C ALA A 194 -0.30 -0.70 2.55
N VAL A 195 -0.14 -0.24 1.31
CA VAL A 195 -1.13 0.62 0.66
C VAL A 195 -2.49 -0.08 0.52
N ARG A 196 -2.51 -1.40 0.27
CA ARG A 196 -3.74 -2.19 0.25
C ARG A 196 -4.58 -2.11 1.53
N ARG A 197 -3.95 -1.81 2.69
CA ARG A 197 -4.63 -1.69 3.99
C ARG A 197 -5.32 -0.35 4.18
N VAL A 198 -4.97 0.66 3.39
CA VAL A 198 -5.56 2.00 3.47
C VAL A 198 -6.61 2.25 2.39
N ILE A 199 -6.83 1.31 1.46
CA ILE A 199 -7.87 1.40 0.42
C ILE A 199 -9.25 1.65 1.05
N GLY A 200 -9.59 0.94 2.12
CA GLY A 200 -10.87 1.14 2.84
C GLY A 200 -11.05 2.58 3.32
N ILE A 201 -10.01 3.17 3.90
CA ILE A 201 -10.01 4.56 4.38
C ILE A 201 -10.22 5.53 3.20
N THR A 202 -9.51 5.32 2.08
CA THR A 202 -9.65 6.18 0.89
C THR A 202 -11.01 6.07 0.22
N LEU A 203 -11.60 4.88 0.22
CA LEU A 203 -12.94 4.66 -0.30
C LEU A 203 -13.97 5.45 0.52
N VAL A 204 -13.91 5.35 1.86
CA VAL A 204 -14.81 6.10 2.73
C VAL A 204 -14.58 7.60 2.62
N PHE A 205 -13.33 8.05 2.50
CA PHE A 205 -13.02 9.47 2.28
C PHE A 205 -13.63 9.97 0.96
N THR A 206 -13.58 9.17 -0.11
CA THR A 206 -14.25 9.49 -1.38
C THR A 206 -15.75 9.72 -1.18
N PHE A 207 -16.43 8.82 -0.45
CA PHE A 207 -17.85 8.97 -0.16
C PHE A 207 -18.16 10.19 0.71
N LEU A 208 -17.36 10.47 1.73
CA LEU A 208 -17.51 11.66 2.56
C LEU A 208 -17.35 12.95 1.74
N ALA A 209 -16.32 13.02 0.90
CA ALA A 209 -16.08 14.18 0.02
C ALA A 209 -17.23 14.37 -0.99
N ALA A 210 -17.66 13.29 -1.64
CA ALA A 210 -18.79 13.31 -2.58
C ALA A 210 -20.11 13.69 -1.90
N ARG A 211 -20.35 13.20 -0.68
CA ARG A 211 -21.53 13.54 0.12
C ARG A 211 -21.55 15.02 0.51
N LEU A 212 -20.43 15.57 0.96
CA LEU A 212 -20.34 16.99 1.24
C LEU A 212 -20.54 17.81 -0.05
N LEU A 213 -19.95 17.37 -1.16
CA LEU A 213 -20.10 18.01 -2.47
C LEU A 213 -21.58 18.04 -2.91
N SER A 214 -22.32 16.93 -2.75
CA SER A 214 -23.73 16.86 -3.12
C SER A 214 -24.60 17.80 -2.28
N LYS A 215 -24.32 17.92 -0.98
CA LYS A 215 -25.04 18.84 -0.07
C LYS A 215 -24.75 20.31 -0.36
N THR A 216 -23.64 20.59 -1.00
CA THR A 216 -23.19 21.96 -1.24
C THR A 216 -23.95 22.64 -2.40
N GLN A 217 -24.78 21.88 -3.15
CA GLN A 217 -25.74 22.26 -4.21
C GLN A 217 -25.21 23.21 -5.31
N ALA A 218 -25.34 22.75 -6.57
CA ALA A 218 -24.99 23.44 -7.82
C ALA A 218 -23.53 23.92 -7.88
N LEU A 219 -22.62 23.00 -8.20
CA LEU A 219 -21.35 23.36 -8.84
C LEU A 219 -21.69 24.30 -10.00
N LYS A 220 -21.27 25.57 -9.91
CA LYS A 220 -21.25 26.48 -11.07
C LYS A 220 -20.53 25.75 -12.21
N GLU A 221 -20.85 26.08 -13.46
CA GLU A 221 -20.24 25.46 -14.64
C GLU A 221 -18.70 25.41 -14.54
N SER A 222 -18.08 26.50 -14.07
CA SER A 222 -16.64 26.56 -13.78
C SER A 222 -16.14 25.49 -12.79
N SER A 223 -16.93 25.15 -11.78
CA SER A 223 -16.60 24.14 -10.79
C SER A 223 -16.83 22.71 -11.30
N GLN A 224 -17.70 22.51 -12.30
CA GLN A 224 -17.86 21.22 -12.98
C GLN A 224 -16.65 20.90 -13.86
N ASN A 225 -16.18 21.89 -14.64
CA ASN A 225 -14.96 21.76 -15.44
C ASN A 225 -13.75 21.46 -14.56
N LEU A 226 -13.64 22.14 -13.42
CA LEU A 226 -12.58 21.86 -12.44
C LEU A 226 -12.67 20.44 -11.87
N LEU A 227 -13.88 19.96 -11.54
CA LEU A 227 -14.08 18.60 -11.06
C LEU A 227 -13.64 17.56 -12.11
N GLN A 228 -14.02 17.75 -13.37
CA GLN A 228 -13.60 16.88 -14.48
C GLN A 228 -12.06 16.86 -14.60
N LEU A 229 -11.42 18.02 -14.51
CA LEU A 229 -9.95 18.12 -14.54
C LEU A 229 -9.31 17.37 -13.36
N ILE A 230 -9.85 17.51 -12.15
CA ILE A 230 -9.40 16.76 -10.96
C ILE A 230 -9.53 15.24 -11.20
N ILE A 231 -10.64 14.79 -11.78
CA ILE A 231 -10.89 13.39 -12.10
C ILE A 231 -9.89 12.89 -13.16
N CYS A 232 -9.71 13.62 -14.27
CA CYS A 232 -8.73 13.29 -15.30
C CYS A 232 -7.31 13.22 -14.74
N PHE A 233 -6.95 14.16 -13.86
CA PHE A 233 -5.67 14.16 -13.17
C PHE A 233 -5.52 12.91 -12.28
N GLY A 234 -6.57 12.54 -11.54
CA GLY A 234 -6.56 11.33 -10.72
C GLY A 234 -6.47 10.04 -11.50
N ILE A 235 -7.17 9.93 -12.64
CA ILE A 235 -7.05 8.79 -13.54
C ILE A 235 -5.60 8.71 -14.07
N SER A 236 -5.03 9.83 -14.49
CA SER A 236 -3.65 9.88 -14.99
C SER A 236 -2.65 9.46 -13.92
N LEU A 237 -2.82 9.90 -12.67
CA LEU A 237 -2.00 9.48 -11.54
C LEU A 237 -2.17 7.98 -11.24
N GLY A 238 -3.40 7.45 -11.29
CA GLY A 238 -3.67 6.03 -11.14
C GLY A 238 -2.99 5.17 -12.21
N VAL A 239 -3.03 5.62 -13.47
CA VAL A 239 -2.32 4.98 -14.59
C VAL A 239 -0.81 5.02 -14.38
N LEU A 240 -0.26 6.13 -13.86
CA LEU A 240 1.16 6.22 -13.50
C LEU A 240 1.52 5.14 -12.47
N PHE A 241 0.81 5.06 -11.34
CA PHE A 241 1.05 4.05 -10.30
C PHE A 241 0.98 2.63 -10.85
N TYR A 242 -0.06 2.33 -11.65
CA TYR A 242 -0.19 1.03 -12.30
C TYR A 242 0.98 0.72 -13.24
N SER A 243 1.41 1.70 -14.03
CA SER A 243 2.51 1.52 -14.99
C SER A 243 3.83 1.23 -14.27
N VAL A 244 4.11 1.93 -13.17
CA VAL A 244 5.31 1.68 -12.36
C VAL A 244 5.29 0.27 -11.77
N ASP A 245 4.16 -0.13 -11.20
CA ASP A 245 3.99 -1.46 -10.59
C ASP A 245 4.09 -2.58 -11.62
N PHE A 246 3.55 -2.34 -12.81
CA PHE A 246 3.67 -3.25 -13.94
C PHE A 246 5.12 -3.42 -14.41
N LEU A 247 5.92 -2.34 -14.46
CA LEU A 247 7.34 -2.41 -14.77
C LEU A 247 8.11 -3.22 -13.71
N ASP A 248 7.80 -3.04 -12.42
CA ASP A 248 8.37 -3.86 -11.34
C ASP A 248 8.03 -5.35 -11.53
N ALA A 249 6.78 -5.66 -11.86
CA ALA A 249 6.34 -7.02 -12.11
C ALA A 249 7.01 -7.64 -13.37
N GLN A 250 7.19 -6.85 -14.43
CA GLN A 250 7.93 -7.28 -15.62
C GLN A 250 9.40 -7.56 -15.32
N ALA A 251 10.07 -6.67 -14.58
CA ALA A 251 11.46 -6.86 -14.19
C ALA A 251 11.64 -8.11 -13.32
N ALA A 252 10.70 -8.39 -12.41
CA ALA A 252 10.69 -9.62 -11.63
C ALA A 252 10.50 -10.88 -12.51
N LYS A 253 9.64 -10.81 -13.54
CA LYS A 253 9.48 -11.91 -14.50
C LYS A 253 10.76 -12.14 -15.32
N GLN A 254 11.37 -11.06 -15.80
CA GLN A 254 12.58 -11.09 -16.61
C GLN A 254 13.75 -11.69 -15.82
N ILE A 255 14.01 -11.20 -14.61
CA ILE A 255 15.14 -11.68 -13.81
C ILE A 255 14.99 -13.15 -13.42
N ALA A 256 13.76 -13.62 -13.13
CA ALA A 256 13.52 -15.04 -12.85
C ALA A 256 13.83 -15.91 -14.08
N HIS A 257 13.48 -15.45 -15.28
CA HIS A 257 13.82 -16.12 -16.53
C HIS A 257 15.33 -16.16 -16.76
N ASP A 258 16.01 -15.02 -16.62
CA ASP A 258 17.45 -14.88 -16.82
C ASP A 258 18.24 -15.76 -15.85
N ILE A 259 17.85 -15.78 -14.56
CA ILE A 259 18.46 -16.65 -13.54
C ILE A 259 18.30 -18.12 -13.92
N LYS A 260 17.13 -18.56 -14.39
CA LYS A 260 16.91 -19.97 -14.70
C LYS A 260 17.71 -20.46 -15.91
N HIS A 261 17.89 -19.61 -16.92
CA HIS A 261 18.49 -19.98 -18.21
C HIS A 261 19.99 -19.70 -18.28
N ARG A 262 20.55 -19.04 -17.27
CA ARG A 262 21.98 -18.83 -17.15
C ARG A 262 22.68 -20.14 -16.74
N ASP A 263 23.82 -20.40 -17.36
CA ASP A 263 24.63 -21.59 -17.07
C ASP A 263 25.44 -21.39 -15.79
N TRP A 264 24.90 -21.86 -14.67
CA TRP A 264 25.58 -21.84 -13.38
C TRP A 264 26.48 -23.06 -13.14
N ASN A 265 26.65 -23.94 -14.14
CA ASN A 265 27.38 -25.20 -14.02
C ASN A 265 26.86 -26.06 -12.83
N ILE A 266 25.54 -26.22 -12.76
CA ILE A 266 24.83 -26.98 -11.73
C ILE A 266 24.93 -28.47 -12.08
N GLY A 267 25.55 -29.28 -11.23
CA GLY A 267 25.55 -30.74 -11.39
C GLY A 267 24.12 -31.29 -11.40
N LYS A 268 23.87 -32.40 -12.10
CA LYS A 268 22.52 -32.98 -12.25
C LYS A 268 21.77 -33.24 -10.93
N GLU A 269 22.50 -33.43 -9.84
CA GLU A 269 21.97 -33.71 -8.50
C GLU A 269 21.72 -32.44 -7.66
N ASN A 270 22.22 -31.28 -8.11
CA ASN A 270 22.16 -30.04 -7.36
C ASN A 270 20.89 -29.25 -7.71
N THR A 271 20.36 -28.54 -6.72
CA THR A 271 19.13 -27.77 -6.85
C THR A 271 19.41 -26.28 -6.91
N HIS A 272 18.64 -25.58 -7.75
CA HIS A 272 18.61 -24.12 -7.76
C HIS A 272 17.45 -23.64 -6.89
N TRP A 273 17.83 -23.11 -5.73
CA TRP A 273 16.94 -22.54 -4.74
C TRP A 273 16.74 -21.04 -4.95
N HIS A 274 15.57 -20.52 -4.60
CA HIS A 274 15.36 -19.08 -4.45
C HIS A 274 14.82 -18.73 -3.06
N LEU A 275 15.32 -17.63 -2.50
CA LEU A 275 14.80 -16.96 -1.33
C LEU A 275 14.43 -15.53 -1.73
N THR A 276 13.25 -15.41 -2.34
CA THR A 276 12.72 -14.17 -2.89
C THR A 276 11.29 -13.92 -2.40
N TRP A 277 10.77 -12.71 -2.60
CA TRP A 277 9.48 -12.30 -2.06
C TRP A 277 8.51 -11.89 -3.18
N TRP A 278 7.22 -11.84 -2.85
CA TRP A 278 6.13 -11.31 -3.69
C TRP A 278 6.12 -11.88 -5.14
N GLY A 279 5.98 -11.01 -6.13
CA GLY A 279 5.88 -11.39 -7.54
C GLY A 279 7.12 -12.14 -8.05
N LEU A 280 8.30 -11.87 -7.49
CA LEU A 280 9.51 -12.59 -7.91
C LEU A 280 9.47 -14.06 -7.49
N SER A 281 8.99 -14.36 -6.27
CA SER A 281 8.79 -15.76 -5.84
C SER A 281 7.87 -16.49 -6.81
N TYR A 282 6.72 -15.88 -7.15
CA TYR A 282 5.77 -16.44 -8.08
C TYR A 282 6.38 -16.75 -9.45
N TYR A 283 7.19 -15.84 -10.00
CA TYR A 283 7.85 -16.07 -11.29
C TYR A 283 9.00 -17.08 -11.19
N ALA A 284 9.75 -17.10 -10.09
CA ALA A 284 10.79 -18.10 -9.83
C ALA A 284 10.20 -19.52 -9.78
N ASP A 285 9.10 -19.71 -9.04
CA ASP A 285 8.37 -20.98 -8.96
C ASP A 285 7.91 -21.43 -10.36
N LYS A 286 7.37 -20.51 -11.17
CA LYS A 286 6.96 -20.79 -12.55
C LYS A 286 8.11 -21.17 -13.49
N GLN A 287 9.32 -20.70 -13.22
CA GLN A 287 10.53 -21.10 -13.95
C GLN A 287 11.10 -22.44 -13.43
N GLY A 288 10.45 -23.07 -12.44
CA GLY A 288 10.89 -24.32 -11.83
C GLY A 288 12.11 -24.17 -10.93
N LEU A 289 12.35 -22.97 -10.38
CA LEU A 289 13.23 -22.79 -9.23
C LEU A 289 12.50 -23.28 -7.99
N LYS A 290 13.21 -23.83 -7.00
CA LYS A 290 12.57 -24.32 -5.77
C LYS A 290 12.68 -23.27 -4.67
N GLN A 291 11.56 -22.99 -4.00
CA GLN A 291 11.58 -22.09 -2.85
C GLN A 291 12.42 -22.70 -1.72
N LEU A 292 13.35 -21.92 -1.17
CA LEU A 292 14.09 -22.31 0.02
C LEU A 292 13.26 -22.04 1.27
N THR A 293 12.68 -23.10 1.86
CA THR A 293 11.96 -22.95 3.12
C THR A 293 12.95 -22.99 4.28
N LEU A 294 13.21 -21.81 4.83
CA LEU A 294 14.09 -21.60 5.98
C LEU A 294 13.75 -22.58 7.12
N ASN A 295 14.77 -23.24 7.66
CA ASN A 295 14.70 -24.24 8.73
C ASN A 295 14.02 -25.58 8.39
N GLN A 296 13.55 -25.77 7.16
CA GLN A 296 12.99 -27.06 6.70
C GLN A 296 13.88 -27.73 5.65
N THR A 297 14.54 -26.92 4.82
CA THR A 297 15.45 -27.40 3.77
C THR A 297 16.86 -26.90 4.04
N ILE A 298 17.83 -27.81 3.98
CA ILE A 298 19.26 -27.52 4.11
C ILE A 298 19.88 -27.64 2.72
N PRO A 299 20.32 -26.53 2.10
CA PRO A 299 21.04 -26.56 0.84
C PRO A 299 22.30 -27.44 0.96
N LYS A 300 22.58 -28.22 -0.09
CA LYS A 300 23.77 -29.09 -0.15
C LYS A 300 24.92 -28.37 -0.84
N LYS A 301 26.15 -28.83 -0.58
CA LYS A 301 27.33 -28.42 -1.34
C LYS A 301 27.08 -28.57 -2.85
N GLY A 302 27.31 -27.49 -3.59
CA GLY A 302 27.07 -27.38 -5.02
C GLY A 302 25.70 -26.85 -5.43
N ASP A 303 24.75 -26.72 -4.49
CA ASP A 303 23.48 -26.03 -4.75
C ASP A 303 23.68 -24.55 -5.02
N ILE A 304 22.74 -23.96 -5.77
CA ILE A 304 22.71 -22.52 -6.07
C ILE A 304 21.56 -21.88 -5.31
N ILE A 305 21.80 -20.69 -4.74
CA ILE A 305 20.79 -19.92 -4.00
C ILE A 305 20.71 -18.51 -4.58
N SER A 306 19.53 -18.15 -5.08
CA SER A 306 19.23 -16.79 -5.56
C SER A 306 18.47 -16.01 -4.48
N VAL A 307 19.02 -14.86 -4.05
CA VAL A 307 18.46 -14.05 -2.96
C VAL A 307 18.43 -12.55 -3.31
N HIS A 308 17.45 -11.82 -2.77
CA HIS A 308 17.40 -10.35 -2.90
C HIS A 308 18.48 -9.64 -2.09
N ASN A 309 18.77 -10.12 -0.87
CA ASN A 309 19.68 -9.47 0.05
C ASN A 309 20.34 -10.50 0.97
N ILE A 310 21.68 -10.51 0.99
CA ILE A 310 22.47 -11.40 1.84
C ILE A 310 22.22 -11.18 3.33
N ASN A 311 21.94 -9.94 3.74
CA ASN A 311 21.69 -9.63 5.15
C ASN A 311 20.36 -10.25 5.64
N GLU A 312 19.37 -10.37 4.75
CA GLU A 312 18.12 -11.07 5.06
C GLU A 312 18.36 -12.58 5.14
N LEU A 313 19.10 -13.14 4.17
CA LEU A 313 19.50 -14.55 4.19
C LEU A 313 20.22 -14.91 5.50
N VAL A 314 21.22 -14.12 5.92
CA VAL A 314 22.00 -14.34 7.15
C VAL A 314 21.16 -14.15 8.41
N LYS A 315 20.27 -13.16 8.44
CA LYS A 315 19.40 -12.92 9.60
C LYS A 315 18.41 -14.05 9.82
N ASP A 316 17.89 -14.62 8.73
CA ASP A 316 16.86 -15.63 8.78
C ASP A 316 17.42 -17.06 8.90
N LEU A 317 18.69 -17.28 8.54
CA LEU A 317 19.42 -18.54 8.71
C LEU A 317 20.09 -18.72 10.07
N LYS A 318 19.87 -17.84 11.06
CA LYS A 318 20.54 -17.82 12.39
C LYS A 318 20.55 -19.13 13.21
N ILE A 319 19.89 -20.19 12.73
CA ILE A 319 19.86 -21.51 13.37
C ILE A 319 20.86 -22.49 12.72
N HIS A 320 21.40 -22.21 11.53
CA HIS A 320 22.36 -23.10 10.86
C HIS A 320 23.77 -22.50 10.85
N LYS A 321 24.75 -23.27 11.32
CA LYS A 321 26.19 -23.00 11.17
C LYS A 321 26.47 -22.56 9.73
N GLU A 322 27.25 -21.50 9.62
CA GLU A 322 27.71 -20.80 8.41
C GLU A 322 27.67 -21.70 7.15
N LEU A 323 26.64 -21.52 6.32
CA LEU A 323 26.70 -22.00 4.93
C LEU A 323 27.88 -21.27 4.29
N ASP A 324 28.88 -22.01 3.82
CA ASP A 324 29.98 -21.45 3.02
C ASP A 324 29.40 -21.06 1.65
N LEU A 325 29.17 -19.76 1.46
CA LEU A 325 28.53 -19.21 0.27
C LEU A 325 29.53 -18.44 -0.56
N GLU A 326 29.69 -18.86 -1.82
CA GLU A 326 30.45 -18.13 -2.83
C GLU A 326 29.50 -17.31 -3.68
N LEU A 327 29.66 -15.98 -3.70
CA LEU A 327 28.94 -15.14 -4.63
C LEU A 327 29.42 -15.44 -6.05
N LEU A 328 28.54 -16.01 -6.88
CA LEU A 328 28.83 -16.24 -8.29
C LEU A 328 28.65 -14.95 -9.09
N GLU A 329 27.48 -14.31 -8.94
CA GLU A 329 27.12 -13.15 -9.73
C GLU A 329 26.00 -12.33 -9.06
N THR A 330 25.93 -11.05 -9.44
CA THR A 330 24.74 -10.21 -9.22
C THR A 330 24.03 -10.03 -10.55
N VAL A 331 22.82 -10.58 -10.67
CA VAL A 331 21.97 -10.41 -11.86
C VAL A 331 21.12 -9.17 -11.67
N ASN A 332 21.12 -8.27 -12.65
CA ASN A 332 20.41 -7.01 -12.59
C ASN A 332 19.45 -6.89 -13.77
N VAL A 333 18.25 -6.37 -13.52
CA VAL A 333 17.35 -5.87 -14.55
C VAL A 333 17.25 -4.36 -14.39
N GLU A 334 17.75 -3.65 -15.39
CA GLU A 334 17.73 -2.20 -15.45
C GLU A 334 16.58 -1.71 -16.31
N ASP A 335 16.04 -0.55 -15.95
CA ASP A 335 15.26 0.26 -16.88
C ASP A 335 15.55 1.75 -16.69
N ARG A 336 15.02 2.56 -17.60
CA ARG A 336 15.22 4.01 -17.58
C ARG A 336 14.14 4.75 -16.78
N PHE A 337 13.18 4.03 -16.20
CA PHE A 337 12.05 4.67 -15.56
C PHE A 337 12.39 4.95 -14.09
N PRO A 338 12.44 6.22 -13.65
CA PRO A 338 13.11 6.59 -12.40
C PRO A 338 12.23 6.40 -11.15
N LEU A 339 11.15 5.61 -11.24
CA LEU A 339 10.21 5.37 -10.15
C LEU A 339 10.04 3.88 -9.90
N ARG A 340 9.77 3.51 -8.65
CA ARG A 340 9.42 2.15 -8.21
C ARG A 340 8.29 2.16 -7.19
N THR A 341 7.46 1.14 -7.19
CA THR A 341 6.45 0.88 -6.15
C THR A 341 6.89 -0.26 -5.25
N THR A 342 7.66 -1.22 -5.78
CA THR A 342 7.94 -2.49 -5.09
C THR A 342 8.96 -2.35 -3.97
N SER A 343 8.69 -3.17 -2.94
CA SER A 343 8.81 -2.97 -1.50
C SER A 343 7.88 -1.89 -0.93
N ASN A 344 8.00 -0.63 -1.34
CA ASN A 344 7.40 0.46 -0.56
C ASN A 344 5.86 0.46 -0.52
N TYR A 345 5.22 0.13 -1.64
CA TYR A 345 3.77 0.00 -1.73
C TYR A 345 3.21 -1.16 -0.88
N TYR A 346 4.00 -2.21 -0.69
CA TYR A 346 3.57 -3.46 -0.04
C TYR A 346 3.99 -3.61 1.41
N SER A 347 5.09 -2.98 1.82
CA SER A 347 5.66 -3.09 3.17
C SER A 347 6.34 -1.81 3.68
N GLY A 348 6.45 -0.77 2.85
CA GLY A 348 7.16 0.46 3.18
C GLY A 348 6.27 1.59 3.69
N ARG A 349 6.88 2.76 3.84
CA ARG A 349 6.22 3.95 4.42
C ARG A 349 5.61 4.86 3.35
N THR A 350 6.13 4.83 2.14
CA THR A 350 5.71 5.68 1.03
C THR A 350 5.19 4.82 -0.10
N PRO A 351 4.18 5.25 -0.87
CA PRO A 351 3.60 4.40 -1.90
C PRO A 351 4.47 4.29 -3.16
N MET A 352 5.34 5.26 -3.42
CA MET A 352 6.27 5.26 -4.56
C MET A 352 7.54 6.01 -4.16
N GLU A 353 8.66 5.71 -4.78
CA GLU A 353 9.91 6.44 -4.59
C GLU A 353 10.76 6.46 -5.86
N HIS A 354 11.80 7.29 -5.84
CA HIS A 354 12.80 7.30 -6.89
C HIS A 354 13.56 5.96 -6.91
N ASN A 355 13.69 5.35 -8.08
CA ASN A 355 14.51 4.17 -8.25
C ASN A 355 15.94 4.58 -8.63
N GLN A 356 16.90 4.36 -7.73
CA GLN A 356 18.32 4.51 -8.05
C GLN A 356 18.93 3.13 -8.33
N GLY A 357 19.48 2.97 -9.53
CA GLY A 357 20.12 1.72 -9.97
C GLY A 357 19.14 0.72 -10.61
N PRO A 358 19.48 -0.59 -10.60
CA PRO A 358 18.66 -1.60 -11.24
C PRO A 358 17.29 -1.71 -10.55
N ARG A 359 16.23 -1.92 -11.34
CA ARG A 359 14.87 -2.08 -10.82
C ARG A 359 14.75 -3.32 -9.94
N VAL A 360 15.40 -4.40 -10.35
CA VAL A 360 15.55 -5.62 -9.55
C VAL A 360 16.99 -6.10 -9.63
N SER A 361 17.54 -6.43 -8.46
CA SER A 361 18.86 -7.04 -8.32
C SER A 361 18.73 -8.33 -7.52
N ILE A 362 19.39 -9.39 -7.98
CA ILE A 362 19.44 -10.68 -7.31
C ILE A 362 20.88 -11.15 -7.21
N LEU A 363 21.28 -11.51 -5.99
CA LEU A 363 22.55 -12.11 -5.69
C LEU A 363 22.42 -13.63 -5.86
N VAL A 364 23.34 -14.23 -6.60
CA VAL A 364 23.36 -15.67 -6.85
C VAL A 364 24.59 -16.28 -6.18
N TYR A 365 24.36 -17.18 -5.24
CA TYR A 365 25.40 -17.84 -4.45
C TYR A 365 25.49 -19.32 -4.79
N LYS A 366 26.68 -19.88 -4.65
CA LYS A 366 26.94 -21.32 -4.64
C LYS A 366 27.31 -21.78 -3.24
N VAL A 367 26.73 -22.88 -2.81
CA VAL A 367 27.07 -23.53 -1.54
C VAL A 367 28.36 -24.34 -1.73
N ARG A 368 29.37 -24.12 -0.90
CA ARG A 368 30.69 -24.75 -1.01
C ARG A 368 30.87 -26.01 -0.18
#